data_AF-A0AAU6EG12-F1
#
_entry.id   AF-A0AAU6EG12-F1
#
_cell.length_a   1.000
_cell.length_b   1.000
_cell.length_c   1.000
_cell.angle_alpha   90.00
_cell.angle_beta   90.00
_cell.angle_gamma   90.00
#
_symmetry.space_group_name_H-M   'P 1'
#
loop_
_entity.id
_entity.type
_entity.pdbx_description
1 polymer ?
#
loop_
_entity_poly.entity_id
_entity_poly.type
_entity_poly.pdbx_seq_one_letter_code
_entity_poly.pdbx_strand_id
1 'polypeptide(L)'
;MPVRRLPDNPSLEHLRNQAKRLRKAVRAGDTAALELVAEFHPHPAPGLPVRPSVSPGGEDHPRPPEGSTTRGLPAPPPPVGGGPRPPEGFTLADAQLTVARTYGFASWPRLRAHLDVLARHSRSPHLVPESADPVAEFLRLACLPYGNDPYGNDPYGNDDPSRGRGAARALALDPGLAVASVHTMAATGQAEAMAATLAADPAQARAEGGPHRWEPLLYLAYSRVEGGDALETARVLLEHDADPDAGYLWDGLPSPFTALTGVFGGGERGEPPHPRSAELARLLLEAGADPNDSQALYNRGLSGFGADDTEHLELLFEYGLGRGDGGPWHRRLGPAHATPEQMLQDEVLAAAMMRRPRRLRLLIEHGAGVNGPGTGHPIFEGRTPYELAVLGGSTELAGMLAEAGVRVSP
;
A
#
# COMPACT_ATOMS: atom_id res chain seq x y z
N MET A 1 -19.28 -3.21 -6.22
CA MET A 1 -19.79 -3.91 -5.02
C MET A 1 -18.72 -3.82 -3.95
N PRO A 2 -19.04 -3.45 -2.69
CA PRO A 2 -18.02 -3.21 -1.68
C PRO A 2 -17.43 -4.54 -1.20
N VAL A 3 -16.19 -4.78 -1.64
CA VAL A 3 -15.32 -5.81 -1.09
C VAL A 3 -14.95 -5.41 0.35
N ARG A 4 -14.93 -6.36 1.28
CA ARG A 4 -14.44 -6.11 2.64
C ARG A 4 -12.91 -6.09 2.62
N ARG A 5 -12.29 -5.19 3.37
CA ARG A 5 -10.84 -5.25 3.63
C ARG A 5 -10.53 -6.44 4.55
N LEU A 6 -9.36 -7.04 4.35
CA LEU A 6 -8.81 -7.97 5.34
C LEU A 6 -8.58 -7.23 6.67
N PRO A 7 -8.67 -7.93 7.81
CA PRO A 7 -8.23 -7.36 9.08
C PRO A 7 -6.72 -7.08 9.05
N ASP A 8 -6.24 -6.14 9.86
CA ASP A 8 -4.85 -5.67 9.86
C ASP A 8 -3.82 -6.79 10.08
N ASN A 9 -4.16 -7.80 10.89
CA ASN A 9 -3.34 -9.01 11.06
C ASN A 9 -4.12 -10.27 10.63
N PRO A 10 -4.16 -10.58 9.32
CA PRO A 10 -5.00 -11.64 8.81
C PRO A 10 -4.39 -13.02 9.08
N SER A 11 -5.12 -13.84 9.85
CA SER A 11 -4.73 -15.22 10.12
C SER A 11 -5.46 -16.20 9.19
N LEU A 12 -4.69 -17.04 8.49
CA LEU A 12 -5.24 -18.13 7.67
C LEU A 12 -6.09 -19.09 8.50
N GLU A 13 -5.73 -19.32 9.77
CA GLU A 13 -6.54 -20.15 10.66
C GLU A 13 -7.90 -19.49 10.95
N HIS A 14 -7.91 -18.19 11.24
CA HIS A 14 -9.15 -17.46 11.46
C HIS A 14 -10.05 -17.50 10.23
N LEU A 15 -9.49 -17.30 9.04
CA LEU A 15 -10.22 -17.34 7.76
C LEU A 15 -10.75 -18.75 7.45
N ARG A 16 -9.99 -19.81 7.78
CA ARG A 16 -10.48 -21.20 7.70
C ARG A 16 -11.66 -21.43 8.64
N ASN A 17 -11.58 -20.91 9.86
CA ASN A 17 -12.65 -21.02 10.84
C ASN A 17 -13.88 -20.21 10.42
N GLN A 18 -13.71 -19.04 9.79
CA GLN A 18 -14.78 -18.28 9.17
C GLN A 18 -15.48 -19.08 8.07
N ALA A 19 -14.74 -19.74 7.17
CA ALA A 19 -15.32 -20.59 6.14
C ALA A 19 -16.10 -21.78 6.74
N LYS A 20 -15.58 -22.42 7.81
CA LYS A 20 -16.29 -23.48 8.54
C LYS A 20 -17.59 -22.98 9.17
N ARG A 21 -17.57 -21.79 9.79
CA ARG A 21 -18.75 -21.14 10.37
C ARG A 21 -19.79 -20.81 9.30
N LEU A 22 -19.37 -20.24 8.18
CA LEU A 22 -20.23 -19.94 7.04
C LEU A 22 -20.90 -21.21 6.51
N ARG A 23 -20.13 -22.30 6.29
CA ARG A 23 -20.70 -23.58 5.86
C ARG A 23 -21.75 -24.09 6.83
N LYS A 24 -21.50 -24.03 8.14
CA LYS A 24 -22.45 -24.46 9.18
C LYS A 24 -23.73 -23.61 9.14
N ALA A 25 -23.61 -22.29 8.99
CA ALA A 25 -24.74 -21.36 8.95
C ALA A 25 -25.61 -21.56 7.68
N VAL A 26 -24.99 -21.68 6.51
CA VAL A 26 -25.70 -22.01 5.26
C VAL A 26 -26.44 -23.33 5.39
N ARG A 27 -25.79 -24.35 5.97
CA ARG A 27 -26.42 -25.66 6.24
C ARG A 27 -27.50 -25.62 7.32
N ALA A 28 -27.63 -24.54 8.07
CA ALA A 28 -28.70 -24.33 9.03
C ALA A 28 -29.83 -23.46 8.45
N GLY A 29 -29.70 -22.98 7.20
CA GLY A 29 -30.67 -22.07 6.57
C GLY A 29 -30.60 -20.63 7.09
N ASP A 30 -29.47 -20.20 7.64
CA ASP A 30 -29.28 -18.84 8.13
C ASP A 30 -29.37 -17.80 6.99
N THR A 31 -30.29 -16.85 7.09
CA THR A 31 -30.59 -15.89 6.02
C THR A 31 -29.38 -15.04 5.64
N ALA A 32 -28.64 -14.53 6.62
CA ALA A 32 -27.47 -13.67 6.36
C ALA A 32 -26.34 -14.44 5.67
N ALA A 33 -26.13 -15.69 6.05
CA ALA A 33 -25.17 -16.57 5.38
C ALA A 33 -25.57 -16.88 3.93
N LEU A 34 -26.86 -17.09 3.66
CA LEU A 34 -27.38 -17.32 2.31
C LEU A 34 -27.24 -16.09 1.42
N GLU A 35 -27.49 -14.89 1.96
CA GLU A 35 -27.31 -13.62 1.25
C GLU A 35 -25.84 -13.38 0.88
N LEU A 36 -24.92 -13.62 1.82
CA LEU A 36 -23.48 -13.51 1.56
C LEU A 36 -23.02 -14.45 0.43
N VAL A 37 -23.55 -15.68 0.41
CA VAL A 37 -23.25 -16.65 -0.65
C VAL A 37 -23.84 -16.20 -1.98
N ALA A 38 -25.08 -15.72 -2.01
CA ALA A 38 -25.72 -15.19 -3.21
C ALA A 38 -24.97 -13.98 -3.79
N GLU A 39 -24.35 -13.18 -2.93
CA GLU A 39 -23.57 -12.00 -3.31
C GLU A 39 -22.19 -12.37 -3.88
N PHE A 40 -21.47 -13.27 -3.23
CA PHE A 40 -20.05 -13.50 -3.56
C PHE A 40 -19.75 -14.82 -4.27
N HIS A 41 -20.65 -15.80 -4.28
CA HIS A 41 -20.42 -17.09 -4.92
C HIS A 41 -20.92 -17.10 -6.38
N PRO A 42 -20.08 -17.47 -7.38
CA PRO A 42 -20.46 -17.36 -8.79
C PRO A 42 -21.55 -18.36 -9.22
N HIS A 43 -21.52 -19.58 -8.67
CA HIS A 43 -22.48 -20.65 -8.99
C HIS A 43 -22.82 -21.47 -7.73
N PRO A 44 -23.67 -20.95 -6.84
CA PRO A 44 -23.99 -21.68 -5.61
C PRO A 44 -24.79 -22.95 -5.94
N ALA A 45 -24.68 -23.98 -5.09
CA ALA A 45 -25.35 -25.27 -5.27
C ALA A 45 -26.88 -25.12 -5.50
N PRO A 46 -27.53 -26.07 -6.22
CA PRO A 46 -28.97 -26.00 -6.50
C PRO A 46 -29.80 -25.82 -5.22
N GLY A 47 -30.68 -24.81 -5.19
CA GLY A 47 -31.49 -24.46 -4.02
C GLY A 47 -31.00 -23.24 -3.23
N LEU A 48 -29.89 -22.62 -3.62
CA LEU A 48 -29.41 -21.35 -3.08
C LEU A 48 -29.88 -20.15 -3.92
N PRO A 49 -30.16 -18.99 -3.29
CA PRO A 49 -30.45 -17.78 -4.04
C PRO A 49 -29.25 -17.38 -4.92
N VAL A 50 -29.49 -17.14 -6.20
CA VAL A 50 -28.54 -16.53 -7.14
C VAL A 50 -29.08 -15.15 -7.49
N ARG A 51 -28.30 -14.08 -7.29
CA ARG A 51 -28.70 -12.79 -7.84
C ARG A 51 -28.55 -12.83 -9.37
N PRO A 52 -29.58 -12.49 -10.16
CA PRO A 52 -29.43 -12.39 -11.60
C PRO A 52 -28.40 -11.31 -11.92
N SER A 53 -27.50 -11.60 -12.88
CA SER A 53 -26.56 -10.63 -13.42
C SER A 53 -27.33 -9.51 -14.11
N VAL A 54 -27.39 -8.33 -13.50
CA VAL A 54 -28.00 -7.15 -14.14
C VAL A 54 -27.02 -6.65 -15.21
N SER A 55 -27.38 -6.83 -16.47
CA SER A 55 -26.76 -6.10 -17.59
C SER A 55 -27.31 -4.67 -17.59
N PRO A 56 -26.49 -3.63 -17.82
CA PRO A 56 -26.97 -2.25 -17.82
C PRO A 56 -27.69 -1.96 -19.14
N GLY A 57 -29.02 -1.79 -19.11
CA GLY A 57 -29.77 -1.46 -20.31
C GLY A 57 -31.19 -0.99 -20.02
N GLY A 58 -31.40 0.32 -20.20
CA GLY A 58 -32.67 0.92 -20.61
C GLY A 58 -33.74 1.09 -19.54
N GLU A 59 -33.67 2.17 -18.77
CA GLU A 59 -34.87 2.73 -18.14
C GLU A 59 -35.60 3.59 -19.17
N ASP A 60 -36.83 3.22 -19.51
CA ASP A 60 -37.80 4.17 -20.04
C ASP A 60 -39.21 3.83 -19.53
N HIS A 61 -39.92 4.91 -19.16
CA HIS A 61 -41.37 5.07 -19.01
C HIS A 61 -42.09 4.68 -17.68
N PRO A 62 -43.27 5.30 -17.36
CA PRO A 62 -43.37 6.51 -16.52
C PRO A 62 -44.34 6.37 -15.31
N ARG A 63 -44.42 7.40 -14.46
CA ARG A 63 -45.40 7.54 -13.34
C ARG A 63 -46.86 7.62 -13.83
N PRO A 64 -47.84 7.18 -13.01
CA PRO A 64 -48.88 8.11 -12.54
C PRO A 64 -49.39 7.78 -11.08
N PRO A 65 -50.53 8.29 -10.57
CA PRO A 65 -50.58 9.34 -9.54
C PRO A 65 -51.21 8.91 -8.19
N GLU A 66 -51.23 9.87 -7.24
CA GLU A 66 -51.72 9.76 -5.86
C GLU A 66 -53.25 9.61 -5.72
N GLY A 67 -53.70 8.87 -4.69
CA GLY A 67 -55.11 8.86 -4.25
C GLY A 67 -55.49 7.75 -3.24
N SER A 68 -55.43 8.07 -1.95
CA SER A 68 -56.39 7.73 -0.86
C SER A 68 -57.17 6.39 -0.87
N THR A 69 -56.93 5.51 0.12
CA THR A 69 -57.87 5.18 1.22
C THR A 69 -57.39 3.97 2.04
N THR A 70 -57.49 4.09 3.36
CA THR A 70 -57.21 3.07 4.37
C THR A 70 -58.32 2.00 4.41
N ARG A 71 -57.94 0.71 4.29
CA ARG A 71 -58.75 -0.44 4.72
C ARG A 71 -57.82 -1.53 5.26
N GLY A 72 -58.14 -2.02 6.47
CA GLY A 72 -57.30 -2.91 7.26
C GLY A 72 -56.97 -4.25 6.59
N LEU A 73 -55.70 -4.65 6.70
CA LEU A 73 -55.20 -5.99 6.34
C LEU A 73 -55.55 -6.99 7.46
N PRO A 74 -55.96 -8.23 7.12
CA PRO A 74 -56.08 -9.30 8.10
C PRO A 74 -54.69 -9.76 8.57
N ALA A 75 -54.62 -10.27 9.80
CA ALA A 75 -53.40 -10.77 10.42
C ALA A 75 -52.71 -11.86 9.56
N PRO A 76 -51.36 -11.88 9.50
CA PRO A 76 -50.64 -12.88 8.74
C PRO A 76 -50.86 -14.27 9.35
N PRO A 77 -50.96 -15.33 8.53
CA PRO A 77 -50.99 -16.70 9.04
C PRO A 77 -49.68 -17.02 9.79
N PRO A 78 -49.71 -17.93 10.77
CA PRO A 78 -48.49 -18.35 11.47
C PRO A 78 -47.49 -18.94 10.46
N PRO A 79 -46.17 -18.80 10.68
CA PRO A 79 -45.17 -19.29 9.75
C PRO A 79 -45.31 -20.82 9.63
N VAL A 80 -45.75 -21.27 8.47
CA VAL A 80 -45.74 -22.68 8.10
C VAL A 80 -44.28 -23.08 8.01
N GLY A 81 -43.84 -23.91 8.97
CA GLY A 81 -42.52 -24.50 9.00
C GLY A 81 -42.25 -25.27 7.71
N GLY A 82 -41.36 -24.72 6.89
CA GLY A 82 -41.01 -25.25 5.58
C GLY A 82 -40.08 -24.30 4.82
N GLY A 83 -39.10 -23.71 5.51
CA GLY A 83 -37.99 -23.05 4.81
C GLY A 83 -37.32 -24.05 3.87
N PRO A 84 -36.77 -23.61 2.72
CA PRO A 84 -36.05 -24.51 1.82
C PRO A 84 -35.01 -25.28 2.63
N ARG A 85 -35.00 -26.61 2.47
CA ARG A 85 -33.98 -27.45 3.12
C ARG A 85 -32.61 -26.85 2.78
N PRO A 86 -31.71 -26.75 3.77
CA PRO A 86 -30.36 -26.28 3.51
C PRO A 86 -29.74 -27.14 2.40
N PRO A 87 -29.04 -26.55 1.43
CA PRO A 87 -28.41 -27.30 0.36
C PRO A 87 -27.35 -28.22 0.96
N GLU A 88 -27.64 -29.51 1.07
CA GLU A 88 -26.68 -30.52 1.56
C GLU A 88 -25.39 -30.53 0.70
N GLY A 89 -25.47 -30.00 -0.53
CA GLY A 89 -24.37 -29.80 -1.47
C GLY A 89 -23.43 -28.62 -1.19
N PHE A 90 -23.69 -27.72 -0.22
CA PHE A 90 -22.75 -26.63 0.08
C PHE A 90 -21.51 -27.16 0.81
N THR A 91 -20.38 -27.15 0.11
CA THR A 91 -19.11 -27.73 0.55
C THR A 91 -18.28 -26.75 1.35
N LEU A 92 -17.15 -27.22 1.90
CA LEU A 92 -16.15 -26.31 2.48
C LEU A 92 -15.46 -25.47 1.41
N ALA A 93 -15.28 -26.00 0.20
CA ALA A 93 -14.66 -25.28 -0.90
C ALA A 93 -15.53 -24.10 -1.34
N ASP A 94 -16.85 -24.28 -1.40
CA ASP A 94 -17.80 -23.18 -1.70
C ASP A 94 -17.72 -22.09 -0.63
N ALA A 95 -17.71 -22.48 0.65
CA ALA A 95 -17.56 -21.52 1.74
C ALA A 95 -16.23 -20.76 1.70
N GLN A 96 -15.13 -21.44 1.37
CA GLN A 96 -13.80 -20.83 1.18
C GLN A 96 -13.78 -19.87 -0.01
N LEU A 97 -14.43 -20.22 -1.12
CA LEU A 97 -14.55 -19.36 -2.29
C LEU A 97 -15.37 -18.10 -1.98
N THR A 98 -16.51 -18.25 -1.29
CA THR A 98 -17.31 -17.11 -0.84
C THR A 98 -16.49 -16.17 0.03
N VAL A 99 -15.81 -16.70 1.06
CA VAL A 99 -14.94 -15.90 1.94
C VAL A 99 -13.85 -15.18 1.15
N ALA A 100 -13.15 -15.88 0.25
CA ALA A 100 -12.10 -15.27 -0.57
C ALA A 100 -12.64 -14.09 -1.41
N ARG A 101 -13.80 -14.28 -2.04
CA ARG A 101 -14.43 -13.25 -2.88
C ARG A 101 -15.01 -12.09 -2.08
N THR A 102 -15.45 -12.32 -0.84
CA THR A 102 -15.81 -11.25 0.10
C THR A 102 -14.63 -10.30 0.36
N TYR A 103 -13.40 -10.82 0.34
CA TYR A 103 -12.16 -10.04 0.47
C TYR A 103 -11.53 -9.67 -0.89
N GLY A 104 -12.25 -9.85 -2.00
CA GLY A 104 -11.80 -9.41 -3.34
C GLY A 104 -10.90 -10.41 -4.06
N PHE A 105 -10.62 -11.57 -3.47
CA PHE A 105 -9.80 -12.59 -4.11
C PHE A 105 -10.67 -13.53 -4.96
N ALA A 106 -10.29 -13.74 -6.21
CA ALA A 106 -11.04 -14.59 -7.14
C ALA A 106 -11.12 -16.07 -6.70
N SER A 107 -10.24 -16.51 -5.78
CA SER A 107 -10.20 -17.88 -5.27
C SER A 107 -9.50 -17.96 -3.92
N TRP A 108 -9.75 -19.04 -3.17
CA TRP A 108 -9.08 -19.32 -1.90
C TRP A 108 -7.54 -19.49 -2.01
N PRO A 109 -6.99 -20.18 -3.04
CA PRO A 109 -5.55 -20.18 -3.26
C PRO A 109 -4.93 -18.80 -3.45
N ARG A 110 -5.63 -17.87 -4.12
CA ARG A 110 -5.16 -16.48 -4.28
C ARG A 110 -5.15 -15.71 -2.97
N LEU A 111 -6.18 -15.86 -2.13
CA LEU A 111 -6.18 -15.29 -0.78
C LEU A 111 -5.00 -15.84 0.04
N ARG A 112 -4.77 -17.15 0.01
CA ARG A 112 -3.62 -17.76 0.69
C ARG A 112 -2.28 -17.20 0.21
N ALA A 113 -2.07 -17.13 -1.11
CA ALA A 113 -0.84 -16.59 -1.67
C ALA A 113 -0.60 -15.14 -1.21
N HIS A 114 -1.65 -14.33 -1.12
CA HIS A 114 -1.56 -12.99 -0.55
C HIS A 114 -1.14 -13.00 0.93
N LEU A 115 -1.70 -13.89 1.75
CA LEU A 115 -1.28 -14.03 3.16
C LEU A 115 0.18 -14.50 3.29
N ASP A 116 0.64 -15.37 2.38
CA ASP A 116 2.03 -15.81 2.34
C ASP A 116 2.97 -14.64 2.00
N VAL A 117 2.55 -13.74 1.11
CA VAL A 117 3.25 -12.47 0.81
C VAL A 117 3.31 -11.56 2.04
N LEU A 118 2.19 -11.37 2.75
CA LEU A 118 2.17 -10.59 3.99
C LEU A 118 3.13 -11.20 5.02
N ALA A 119 3.04 -12.51 5.27
CA ALA A 119 3.91 -13.18 6.23
C ALA A 119 5.41 -13.06 5.88
N ARG A 120 5.76 -13.05 4.58
CA ARG A 120 7.16 -12.90 4.14
C ARG A 120 7.66 -11.47 4.28
N HIS A 121 6.85 -10.48 3.92
CA HIS A 121 7.30 -9.10 3.72
C HIS A 121 6.88 -8.13 4.82
N SER A 122 5.99 -8.50 5.75
CA SER A 122 5.61 -7.63 6.86
C SER A 122 6.81 -7.31 7.76
N ARG A 123 7.00 -6.03 8.07
CA ARG A 123 7.96 -5.52 9.05
C ARG A 123 7.33 -4.39 9.85
N SER A 124 7.79 -4.22 11.09
CA SER A 124 7.38 -3.15 11.98
C SER A 124 8.61 -2.45 12.56
N PRO A 125 9.38 -1.70 11.74
CA PRO A 125 10.65 -1.11 12.18
C PRO A 125 10.49 -0.16 13.38
N HIS A 126 9.35 0.54 13.44
CA HIS A 126 8.98 1.44 14.54
C HIS A 126 8.65 0.74 15.87
N LEU A 127 8.49 -0.58 15.88
CA LEU A 127 8.29 -1.38 17.10
C LEU A 127 9.55 -2.13 17.54
N VAL A 128 10.67 -1.94 16.85
CA VAL A 128 11.93 -2.58 17.22
C VAL A 128 12.48 -1.94 18.49
N PRO A 129 12.63 -2.69 19.60
CA PRO A 129 13.15 -2.15 20.85
C PRO A 129 14.66 -1.91 20.77
N GLU A 130 15.19 -1.20 21.77
CA GLU A 130 16.64 -1.07 21.97
C GLU A 130 17.33 -2.43 22.06
N SER A 131 18.57 -2.50 21.55
CA SER A 131 19.37 -3.71 21.56
C SER A 131 20.66 -3.54 22.36
N ALA A 132 21.06 -4.60 23.08
CA ALA A 132 22.38 -4.68 23.70
C ALA A 132 23.48 -5.05 22.69
N ASP A 133 23.12 -5.56 21.52
CA ASP A 133 24.06 -5.79 20.40
C ASP A 133 24.38 -4.44 19.73
N PRO A 134 25.65 -3.98 19.76
CA PRO A 134 26.05 -2.70 19.19
C PRO A 134 25.73 -2.55 17.70
N VAL A 135 25.80 -3.63 16.91
CA VAL A 135 25.49 -3.59 15.47
C VAL A 135 24.01 -3.36 15.26
N ALA A 136 23.17 -4.11 15.97
CA ALA A 136 21.72 -3.98 15.87
C ALA A 136 21.25 -2.61 16.37
N GLU A 137 21.79 -2.11 17.49
CA GLU A 137 21.43 -0.81 18.04
C GLU A 137 21.87 0.34 17.11
N PHE A 138 23.08 0.26 16.55
CA PHE A 138 23.54 1.22 15.56
C PHE A 138 22.58 1.29 14.36
N LEU A 139 22.22 0.15 13.77
CA LEU A 139 21.32 0.11 12.62
C LEU A 139 19.91 0.64 12.94
N ARG A 140 19.39 0.36 14.14
CA ARG A 140 18.09 0.86 14.63
C ARG A 140 18.08 2.38 14.74
N LEU A 141 19.19 2.98 15.17
CA LEU A 141 19.35 4.44 15.29
C LEU A 141 19.68 5.12 13.95
N ALA A 142 20.41 4.44 13.08
CA ALA A 142 20.85 4.97 11.78
C ALA A 142 19.68 5.16 10.80
N CYS A 143 18.67 4.30 10.86
CA CYS A 143 17.60 4.24 9.87
C CYS A 143 16.31 4.93 10.34
N LEU A 144 15.55 5.45 9.37
CA LEU A 144 14.18 5.94 9.59
C LEU A 144 13.22 4.76 9.80
N PRO A 145 12.64 4.56 11.01
CA PRO A 145 11.69 3.49 11.24
C PRO A 145 10.34 3.69 10.55
N TYR A 146 9.96 4.94 10.25
CA TYR A 146 8.60 5.35 9.87
C TYR A 146 7.56 4.86 10.89
N GLY A 147 7.02 5.74 11.71
CA GLY A 147 5.93 5.41 12.63
C GLY A 147 6.18 5.98 14.01
N ASN A 148 5.18 5.85 14.87
CA ASN A 148 5.35 6.07 16.30
C ASN A 148 5.27 4.71 17.00
N ASP A 149 6.06 4.51 18.05
CA ASP A 149 5.82 3.44 19.00
C ASP A 149 4.72 3.87 19.97
N PRO A 150 3.47 3.40 19.83
CA PRO A 150 2.38 3.82 20.70
C PRO A 150 2.55 3.32 22.14
N TYR A 151 3.52 2.42 22.39
CA TYR A 151 3.79 1.82 23.69
C TYR A 151 4.94 2.50 24.44
N GLY A 152 5.66 3.43 23.80
CA GLY A 152 6.74 4.19 24.44
C GLY A 152 7.96 3.36 24.87
N ASN A 153 8.21 2.22 24.20
CA ASN A 153 9.40 1.40 24.41
C ASN A 153 10.64 1.99 23.74
N ASP A 154 10.47 2.88 22.76
CA ASP A 154 11.57 3.64 22.15
C ASP A 154 11.71 5.02 22.81
N PRO A 155 12.74 5.26 23.64
CA PRO A 155 12.89 6.52 24.37
C PRO A 155 13.22 7.70 23.46
N TYR A 156 13.62 7.43 22.21
CA TYR A 156 13.89 8.47 21.22
C TYR A 156 12.62 8.99 20.56
N GLY A 157 11.49 8.26 20.64
CA GLY A 157 10.18 8.68 20.14
C GLY A 157 10.19 9.31 18.74
N ASN A 158 9.81 8.53 17.72
CA ASN A 158 9.76 8.94 16.29
C ASN A 158 11.14 9.12 15.64
N ASP A 159 11.15 9.46 14.35
CA ASP A 159 12.30 9.89 13.54
C ASP A 159 12.99 11.18 14.09
N ASP A 160 13.16 11.26 15.41
CA ASP A 160 13.79 12.35 16.13
C ASP A 160 15.25 12.48 15.66
N PRO A 161 15.71 13.71 15.34
CA PRO A 161 17.09 13.95 14.93
C PRO A 161 18.15 13.43 15.92
N SER A 162 17.79 13.16 17.17
CA SER A 162 18.64 12.52 18.17
C SER A 162 19.01 11.07 17.86
N ARG A 163 18.21 10.33 17.09
CA ARG A 163 18.58 8.97 16.63
C ARG A 163 19.86 9.01 15.81
N GLY A 164 19.92 9.91 14.83
CA GLY A 164 21.12 10.15 14.03
C GLY A 164 22.34 10.56 14.88
N ARG A 165 22.12 11.38 15.93
CA ARG A 165 23.19 11.70 16.91
C ARG A 165 23.65 10.47 17.70
N GLY A 166 22.72 9.57 18.05
CA GLY A 166 23.02 8.30 18.70
C GLY A 166 23.87 7.38 17.82
N ALA A 167 23.48 7.21 16.55
CA ALA A 167 24.25 6.45 15.56
C ALA A 167 25.65 7.03 15.34
N ALA A 168 25.77 8.35 15.20
CA ALA A 168 27.05 9.04 15.07
C ALA A 168 27.95 8.85 16.30
N ARG A 169 27.37 8.90 17.51
CA ARG A 169 28.09 8.63 18.76
C ARG A 169 28.57 7.19 18.84
N ALA A 170 27.75 6.22 18.42
CA ALA A 170 28.13 4.82 18.39
C ALA A 170 29.35 4.60 17.47
N LEU A 171 29.32 5.16 16.26
CA LEU A 171 30.47 5.11 15.32
C LEU A 171 31.72 5.80 15.86
N ALA A 172 31.57 6.93 16.57
CA ALA A 172 32.72 7.62 17.17
C ALA A 172 33.37 6.80 18.30
N LEU A 173 32.58 6.00 19.03
CA LEU A 173 33.08 5.13 20.09
C LEU A 173 33.68 3.82 19.56
N ASP A 174 33.07 3.27 18.50
CA ASP A 174 33.53 2.06 17.82
C ASP A 174 33.46 2.22 16.30
N PRO A 175 34.55 2.70 15.66
CA PRO A 175 34.62 2.82 14.21
C PRO A 175 34.48 1.48 13.46
N GLY A 176 34.71 0.35 14.13
CA GLY A 176 34.55 -0.98 13.54
C GLY A 176 33.11 -1.27 13.12
N LEU A 177 32.13 -0.60 13.73
CA LEU A 177 30.72 -0.72 13.37
C LEU A 177 30.44 -0.42 11.89
N ALA A 178 31.18 0.51 11.28
CA ALA A 178 30.98 0.90 9.88
C ALA A 178 31.13 -0.27 8.90
N VAL A 179 31.95 -1.27 9.26
CA VAL A 179 32.26 -2.43 8.41
C VAL A 179 31.94 -3.77 9.08
N ALA A 180 31.16 -3.76 10.16
CA ALA A 180 30.82 -4.95 10.93
C ALA A 180 29.94 -5.96 10.17
N SER A 181 29.10 -5.51 9.24
CA SER A 181 28.32 -6.36 8.33
C SER A 181 27.99 -5.63 7.04
N VAL A 182 27.49 -6.35 6.01
CA VAL A 182 26.98 -5.70 4.79
C VAL A 182 25.86 -4.69 5.09
N HIS A 183 25.07 -4.91 6.14
CA HIS A 183 24.02 -3.97 6.55
C HIS A 183 24.60 -2.66 7.10
N THR A 184 25.67 -2.72 7.90
CA THR A 184 26.32 -1.50 8.41
C THR A 184 27.15 -0.80 7.35
N MET A 185 27.82 -1.56 6.46
CA MET A 185 28.50 -1.01 5.29
C MET A 185 27.53 -0.24 4.40
N ALA A 186 26.33 -0.78 4.17
CA ALA A 186 25.29 -0.11 3.40
C ALA A 186 24.78 1.16 4.10
N ALA A 187 24.49 1.08 5.41
CA ALA A 187 24.02 2.23 6.19
C ALA A 187 25.06 3.36 6.30
N THR A 188 26.36 3.05 6.22
CA THR A 188 27.46 4.00 6.39
C THR A 188 28.20 4.33 5.10
N GLY A 189 27.77 3.79 3.95
CA GLY A 189 28.39 4.07 2.65
C GLY A 189 29.83 3.57 2.50
N GLN A 190 30.16 2.37 2.99
CA GLN A 190 31.50 1.79 2.91
C GLN A 190 31.69 0.95 1.63
N ALA A 191 31.79 1.63 0.49
CA ALA A 191 31.80 0.98 -0.83
C ALA A 191 32.95 -0.02 -1.03
N GLU A 192 34.17 0.31 -0.61
CA GLU A 192 35.34 -0.57 -0.79
C GLU A 192 35.20 -1.87 0.02
N ALA A 193 34.82 -1.75 1.30
CA ALA A 193 34.59 -2.90 2.17
C ALA A 193 33.40 -3.75 1.69
N MET A 194 32.34 -3.09 1.18
CA MET A 194 31.20 -3.76 0.55
C MET A 194 31.67 -4.55 -0.67
N ALA A 195 32.41 -3.94 -1.59
CA ALA A 195 32.91 -4.60 -2.80
C ALA A 195 33.78 -5.82 -2.48
N ALA A 196 34.69 -5.70 -1.51
CA ALA A 196 35.50 -6.83 -1.06
C ALA A 196 34.66 -7.97 -0.48
N THR A 197 33.60 -7.64 0.28
CA THR A 197 32.69 -8.62 0.88
C THR A 197 31.84 -9.33 -0.18
N LEU A 198 31.26 -8.58 -1.13
CA LEU A 198 30.42 -9.15 -2.18
C LEU A 198 31.24 -9.92 -3.24
N ALA A 199 32.50 -9.54 -3.47
CA ALA A 199 33.39 -10.34 -4.30
C ALA A 199 33.68 -11.73 -3.69
N ALA A 200 33.67 -11.84 -2.36
CA ALA A 200 33.83 -13.11 -1.66
C ALA A 200 32.52 -13.90 -1.55
N ASP A 201 31.40 -13.23 -1.32
CA ASP A 201 30.06 -13.84 -1.25
C ASP A 201 28.99 -12.90 -1.84
N PRO A 202 28.67 -13.02 -3.14
CA PRO A 202 27.66 -12.18 -3.80
C PRO A 202 26.26 -12.32 -3.19
N ALA A 203 25.95 -13.44 -2.53
CA ALA A 203 24.63 -13.64 -1.93
C ALA A 203 24.34 -12.65 -0.79
N GLN A 204 25.38 -12.04 -0.20
CA GLN A 204 25.23 -11.01 0.82
C GLN A 204 24.50 -9.76 0.32
N ALA A 205 24.50 -9.48 -0.99
CA ALA A 205 23.80 -8.34 -1.58
C ALA A 205 22.29 -8.36 -1.32
N ARG A 206 21.72 -9.56 -1.11
CA ARG A 206 20.30 -9.79 -0.79
C ARG A 206 20.09 -10.43 0.58
N ALA A 207 21.11 -10.44 1.44
CA ALA A 207 20.99 -11.07 2.75
C ALA A 207 20.11 -10.24 3.68
N GLU A 208 18.93 -10.74 4.01
CA GLU A 208 18.09 -10.16 5.06
C GLU A 208 18.80 -10.27 6.42
N GLY A 209 18.93 -9.17 7.14
CA GLY A 209 19.58 -9.14 8.45
C GLY A 209 19.29 -7.89 9.25
N GLY A 210 20.07 -7.70 10.31
CA GLY A 210 19.93 -6.58 11.23
C GLY A 210 18.59 -6.52 11.99
N PRO A 211 18.34 -5.43 12.73
CA PRO A 211 17.15 -5.29 13.59
C PRO A 211 15.83 -5.29 12.82
N HIS A 212 15.85 -4.96 11.53
CA HIS A 212 14.66 -4.79 10.70
C HIS A 212 14.43 -5.95 9.73
N ARG A 213 15.34 -6.95 9.71
CA ARG A 213 15.34 -8.05 8.73
C ARG A 213 15.20 -7.51 7.30
N TRP A 214 16.07 -6.57 6.98
CA TRP A 214 16.13 -5.87 5.71
C TRP A 214 17.34 -6.32 4.91
N GLU A 215 17.24 -6.21 3.59
CA GLU A 215 18.40 -6.34 2.69
C GLU A 215 19.30 -5.08 2.83
N PRO A 216 20.60 -5.17 2.48
CA PRO A 216 21.54 -4.05 2.59
C PRO A 216 21.05 -2.78 1.88
N LEU A 217 20.43 -2.89 0.70
CA LEU A 217 19.95 -1.74 -0.06
C LEU A 217 18.90 -0.90 0.70
N LEU A 218 18.07 -1.55 1.53
CA LEU A 218 17.12 -0.84 2.40
C LEU A 218 17.83 -0.11 3.54
N TYR A 219 18.86 -0.70 4.14
CA TYR A 219 19.67 0.01 5.14
C TYR A 219 20.34 1.26 4.55
N LEU A 220 20.79 1.20 3.29
CA LEU A 220 21.31 2.36 2.58
C LEU A 220 20.23 3.43 2.35
N ALA A 221 19.07 3.03 1.80
CA ALA A 221 17.98 3.96 1.47
C ALA A 221 17.41 4.67 2.71
N TYR A 222 17.28 3.96 3.83
CA TYR A 222 16.65 4.48 5.05
C TYR A 222 17.65 5.10 6.04
N SER A 223 18.97 4.91 5.86
CA SER A 223 19.99 5.51 6.72
C SER A 223 20.05 7.03 6.57
N ARG A 224 20.30 7.73 7.69
CA ARG A 224 20.63 9.17 7.73
C ARG A 224 22.00 9.42 8.36
N VAL A 225 22.87 8.42 8.32
CA VAL A 225 24.27 8.54 8.73
C VAL A 225 25.08 9.22 7.63
N GLU A 226 25.93 10.17 8.01
CA GLU A 226 26.78 10.94 7.10
C GLU A 226 28.21 10.37 7.03
N GLY A 227 28.96 10.76 6.00
CA GLY A 227 30.43 10.58 5.93
C GLY A 227 30.96 9.47 5.04
N GLY A 228 30.09 8.66 4.42
CA GLY A 228 30.49 7.63 3.45
C GLY A 228 30.05 7.92 2.01
N ASP A 229 30.35 6.99 1.10
CA ASP A 229 29.95 7.03 -0.31
C ASP A 229 28.73 6.12 -0.55
N ALA A 230 27.56 6.63 -0.20
CA ALA A 230 26.30 5.92 -0.41
C ALA A 230 26.03 5.64 -1.90
N LEU A 231 26.45 6.53 -2.81
CA LEU A 231 26.17 6.35 -4.24
C LEU A 231 27.00 5.19 -4.81
N GLU A 232 28.28 5.13 -4.49
CA GLU A 232 29.13 4.03 -4.93
C GLU A 232 28.76 2.72 -4.21
N THR A 233 28.38 2.77 -2.94
CA THR A 233 27.93 1.58 -2.21
C THR A 233 26.65 0.99 -2.84
N ALA A 234 25.70 1.84 -3.26
CA ALA A 234 24.51 1.39 -3.98
C ALA A 234 24.86 0.78 -5.33
N ARG A 235 25.80 1.38 -6.09
CA ARG A 235 26.28 0.82 -7.36
C ARG A 235 26.86 -0.57 -7.17
N VAL A 236 27.76 -0.73 -6.21
CA VAL A 236 28.38 -2.03 -5.88
C VAL A 236 27.33 -3.08 -5.53
N LEU A 237 26.32 -2.73 -4.73
CA LEU A 237 25.21 -3.62 -4.39
C LEU A 237 24.43 -4.06 -5.64
N LEU A 238 24.06 -3.12 -6.51
CA LEU A 238 23.30 -3.39 -7.73
C LEU A 238 24.10 -4.21 -8.75
N GLU A 239 25.40 -3.97 -8.87
CA GLU A 239 26.32 -4.77 -9.70
C GLU A 239 26.44 -6.23 -9.21
N HIS A 240 26.17 -6.48 -7.93
CA HIS A 240 26.11 -7.82 -7.32
C HIS A 240 24.66 -8.29 -7.12
N ASP A 241 23.79 -7.94 -8.06
CA ASP A 241 22.40 -8.38 -8.14
C ASP A 241 21.50 -7.93 -6.98
N ALA A 242 21.79 -6.89 -6.19
CA ALA A 242 20.79 -6.38 -5.24
C ALA A 242 19.46 -6.04 -5.95
N ASP A 243 18.32 -6.34 -5.32
CA ASP A 243 16.99 -6.08 -5.91
C ASP A 243 16.70 -4.57 -5.85
N PRO A 244 16.61 -3.83 -6.97
CA PRO A 244 16.30 -2.39 -6.94
C PRO A 244 14.88 -2.12 -6.41
N ASP A 245 13.99 -3.12 -6.45
CA ASP A 245 12.63 -3.08 -5.89
C ASP A 245 12.58 -3.71 -4.47
N ALA A 246 13.72 -3.88 -3.80
CA ALA A 246 13.77 -4.33 -2.41
C ALA A 246 12.83 -3.46 -1.55
N GLY A 247 12.09 -4.11 -0.65
CA GLY A 247 11.08 -3.43 0.14
C GLY A 247 10.37 -4.34 1.13
N TYR A 248 9.51 -3.73 1.93
CA TYR A 248 8.73 -4.41 2.96
C TYR A 248 7.31 -3.83 3.06
N LEU A 249 6.42 -4.57 3.72
CA LEU A 249 5.07 -4.11 4.02
C LEU A 249 5.04 -3.60 5.45
N TRP A 250 4.87 -2.29 5.64
CA TRP A 250 4.82 -1.68 6.96
C TRP A 250 3.56 -2.16 7.69
N ASP A 251 3.73 -2.85 8.81
CA ASP A 251 2.66 -3.55 9.55
C ASP A 251 1.76 -4.46 8.68
N GLY A 252 2.27 -4.92 7.53
CA GLY A 252 1.48 -5.71 6.57
C GLY A 252 0.48 -4.89 5.75
N LEU A 253 0.52 -3.56 5.79
CA LEU A 253 -0.27 -2.71 4.91
C LEU A 253 0.14 -2.94 3.44
N PRO A 254 -0.81 -2.87 2.48
CA PRO A 254 -0.57 -3.23 1.08
C PRO A 254 0.13 -2.13 0.26
N SER A 255 0.72 -1.12 0.92
CA SER A 255 1.57 -0.11 0.29
C SER A 255 3.02 -0.40 0.67
N PRO A 256 3.85 -0.93 -0.24
CA PRO A 256 5.21 -1.34 0.07
C PRO A 256 6.11 -0.13 0.33
N PHE A 257 6.93 -0.23 1.36
CA PHE A 257 8.04 0.67 1.65
C PHE A 257 9.28 0.12 0.92
N THR A 258 9.61 0.71 -0.21
CA THR A 258 10.72 0.25 -1.09
C THR A 258 12.00 1.05 -0.88
N ALA A 259 13.09 0.65 -1.53
CA ALA A 259 14.30 1.46 -1.62
C ALA A 259 14.03 2.88 -2.15
N LEU A 260 13.19 3.05 -3.18
CA LEU A 260 12.80 4.38 -3.67
C LEU A 260 12.04 5.19 -2.61
N THR A 261 11.13 4.55 -1.87
CA THR A 261 10.43 5.19 -0.74
C THR A 261 11.42 5.75 0.28
N GLY A 262 12.40 4.95 0.71
CA GLY A 262 13.41 5.38 1.69
C GLY A 262 14.31 6.51 1.18
N VAL A 263 14.67 6.47 -0.10
CA VAL A 263 15.49 7.49 -0.78
C VAL A 263 14.76 8.83 -0.86
N PHE A 264 13.50 8.83 -1.31
CA PHE A 264 12.72 10.06 -1.43
C PHE A 264 12.28 10.63 -0.08
N GLY A 265 12.13 9.81 0.95
CA GLY A 265 11.67 10.26 2.25
C GLY A 265 10.24 10.83 2.19
N GLY A 266 9.96 11.86 2.98
CA GLY A 266 8.62 12.39 3.20
C GLY A 266 7.78 11.45 4.07
N GLY A 267 6.48 11.72 4.18
CA GLY A 267 5.58 10.99 5.06
C GLY A 267 4.82 11.91 6.03
N GLU A 268 3.97 11.31 6.85
CA GLU A 268 3.08 11.99 7.81
C GLU A 268 3.82 12.71 8.95
N ARG A 269 5.15 12.58 9.05
CA ARG A 269 5.97 13.33 10.02
C ARG A 269 7.04 14.18 9.35
N GLY A 270 7.07 14.23 8.02
CA GLY A 270 8.07 15.00 7.27
C GLY A 270 9.47 14.40 7.34
N GLU A 271 9.55 13.06 7.33
CA GLU A 271 10.81 12.33 7.36
C GLU A 271 11.75 12.83 6.26
N PRO A 272 13.04 13.12 6.55
CA PRO A 272 13.91 13.77 5.59
C PRO A 272 14.23 12.83 4.42
N PRO A 273 14.36 13.35 3.18
CA PRO A 273 14.92 12.57 2.07
C PRO A 273 16.36 12.12 2.39
N HIS A 274 16.84 11.11 1.67
CA HIS A 274 18.26 10.79 1.72
C HIS A 274 19.10 11.99 1.20
N PRO A 275 20.27 12.32 1.78
CA PRO A 275 21.08 13.47 1.35
C PRO A 275 21.46 13.46 -0.14
N ARG A 276 21.53 12.27 -0.73
CA ARG A 276 21.79 12.01 -2.17
C ARG A 276 20.54 11.53 -2.93
N SER A 277 19.36 12.01 -2.54
CA SER A 277 18.06 11.48 -2.99
C SER A 277 17.93 11.39 -4.51
N ALA A 278 18.15 12.50 -5.24
CA ALA A 278 18.00 12.51 -6.70
C ALA A 278 18.97 11.54 -7.41
N GLU A 279 20.21 11.44 -6.95
CA GLU A 279 21.24 10.59 -7.56
C GLU A 279 20.98 9.10 -7.30
N LEU A 280 20.59 8.75 -6.07
CA LEU A 280 20.23 7.37 -5.72
C LEU A 280 18.94 6.93 -6.39
N ALA A 281 17.93 7.79 -6.44
CA ALA A 281 16.67 7.48 -7.11
C ALA A 281 16.90 7.21 -8.59
N ARG A 282 17.69 8.05 -9.27
CA ARG A 282 18.08 7.82 -10.67
C ARG A 282 18.83 6.50 -10.83
N LEU A 283 19.80 6.20 -9.97
CA LEU A 283 20.56 4.95 -10.03
C LEU A 283 19.65 3.72 -9.88
N LEU A 284 18.69 3.75 -8.95
CA LEU A 284 17.73 2.66 -8.74
C LEU A 284 16.82 2.47 -9.96
N LEU A 285 16.32 3.58 -10.53
CA LEU A 285 15.47 3.54 -11.73
C LEU A 285 16.24 3.04 -12.97
N GLU A 286 17.51 3.43 -13.12
CA GLU A 286 18.40 2.89 -14.16
C GLU A 286 18.67 1.40 -13.99
N ALA A 287 18.73 0.92 -12.74
CA ALA A 287 18.86 -0.49 -12.42
C ALA A 287 17.54 -1.27 -12.55
N GLY A 288 16.42 -0.60 -12.81
CA GLY A 288 15.12 -1.21 -13.10
C GLY A 288 14.12 -1.21 -11.95
N ALA A 289 14.31 -0.37 -10.91
CA ALA A 289 13.25 -0.10 -9.93
C ALA A 289 11.98 0.39 -10.64
N ASP A 290 10.81 -0.06 -10.19
CA ASP A 290 9.53 0.39 -10.74
C ASP A 290 9.26 1.84 -10.35
N PRO A 291 9.04 2.77 -11.31
CA PRO A 291 8.68 4.15 -11.00
C PRO A 291 7.30 4.29 -10.33
N ASN A 292 6.45 3.25 -10.35
CA ASN A 292 5.14 3.25 -9.71
C ASN A 292 5.22 2.89 -8.21
N ASP A 293 6.03 3.61 -7.45
CA ASP A 293 6.15 3.43 -6.01
C ASP A 293 4.99 4.14 -5.27
N SER A 294 3.99 3.36 -4.84
CA SER A 294 2.79 3.89 -4.19
C SER A 294 3.09 4.64 -2.90
N GLN A 295 4.07 4.18 -2.12
CA GLN A 295 4.38 4.77 -0.83
C GLN A 295 5.20 6.04 -0.99
N ALA A 296 6.13 6.11 -1.94
CA ALA A 296 6.85 7.32 -2.29
C ALA A 296 5.88 8.41 -2.79
N LEU A 297 4.94 8.06 -3.66
CA LEU A 297 3.91 8.97 -4.16
C LEU A 297 3.03 9.49 -3.00
N TYR A 298 2.59 8.60 -2.11
CA TYR A 298 1.83 8.98 -0.92
C TYR A 298 2.63 9.93 0.00
N ASN A 299 3.87 9.55 0.34
CA ASN A 299 4.77 10.27 1.25
C ASN A 299 5.10 11.68 0.76
N ARG A 300 5.33 11.82 -0.55
CA ARG A 300 5.67 13.10 -1.19
C ARG A 300 4.43 13.88 -1.62
N GLY A 301 3.31 13.20 -1.76
CA GLY A 301 2.02 13.74 -2.16
C GLY A 301 1.10 14.03 -0.98
N LEU A 302 0.13 13.14 -0.78
CA LEU A 302 -0.99 13.33 0.13
C LEU A 302 -0.56 13.56 1.59
N SER A 303 0.39 12.79 2.11
CA SER A 303 0.88 12.94 3.49
C SER A 303 2.01 13.95 3.64
N GLY A 304 2.64 14.36 2.54
CA GLY A 304 3.80 15.23 2.57
C GLY A 304 3.43 16.67 2.94
N PHE A 305 4.08 17.23 3.96
CA PHE A 305 3.95 18.66 4.33
C PHE A 305 4.73 19.63 3.42
N GLY A 306 5.32 19.11 2.33
CA GLY A 306 6.19 19.87 1.44
C GLY A 306 5.47 20.92 0.59
N ALA A 307 6.26 21.86 0.09
CA ALA A 307 5.90 22.83 -0.95
C ALA A 307 5.37 22.13 -2.23
N ASP A 308 4.88 22.93 -3.19
CA ASP A 308 4.47 22.48 -4.53
C ASP A 308 5.68 22.13 -5.42
N ASP A 309 6.52 21.23 -4.90
CA ASP A 309 7.71 20.66 -5.53
C ASP A 309 7.35 19.47 -6.43
N THR A 310 8.03 19.39 -7.57
CA THR A 310 7.76 18.44 -8.65
C THR A 310 8.95 17.55 -9.02
N GLU A 311 10.12 17.79 -8.44
CA GLU A 311 11.38 17.14 -8.88
C GLU A 311 11.30 15.60 -8.84
N HIS A 312 10.72 15.01 -7.80
CA HIS A 312 10.58 13.55 -7.72
C HIS A 312 9.60 13.01 -8.77
N LEU A 313 8.52 13.74 -9.07
CA LEU A 313 7.57 13.32 -10.10
C LEU A 313 8.18 13.42 -11.50
N GLU A 314 8.90 14.50 -11.78
CA GLU A 314 9.62 14.68 -13.05
C GLU A 314 10.56 13.50 -13.30
N LEU A 315 11.37 13.14 -12.30
CA LEU A 315 12.23 11.97 -12.37
C LEU A 315 11.44 10.67 -12.58
N LEU A 316 10.39 10.41 -11.80
CA LEU A 316 9.60 9.19 -11.96
C LEU A 316 8.91 9.11 -13.33
N PHE A 317 8.48 10.25 -13.90
CA PHE A 317 7.92 10.30 -15.25
C PHE A 317 8.95 10.00 -16.34
N GLU A 318 10.22 10.42 -16.19
CA GLU A 318 11.31 10.04 -17.11
C GLU A 318 11.42 8.52 -17.27
N TYR A 319 11.11 7.76 -16.21
CA TYR A 319 11.22 6.30 -16.18
C TYR A 319 9.88 5.56 -16.35
N GLY A 320 8.77 6.28 -16.52
CA GLY A 320 7.49 5.69 -16.91
C GLY A 320 6.44 5.57 -15.81
N LEU A 321 6.46 6.45 -14.79
CA LEU A 321 5.36 6.59 -13.83
C LEU A 321 3.99 6.65 -14.52
N GLY A 322 3.03 5.92 -13.98
CA GLY A 322 1.66 5.79 -14.49
C GLY A 322 1.50 4.77 -15.61
N ARG A 323 2.56 4.05 -16.00
CA ARG A 323 2.57 3.07 -17.08
C ARG A 323 2.94 1.67 -16.56
N GLY A 324 2.73 0.66 -17.41
CA GLY A 324 3.11 -0.71 -17.11
C GLY A 324 2.07 -1.46 -16.26
N ASP A 325 2.51 -2.55 -15.63
CA ASP A 325 1.67 -3.46 -14.84
C ASP A 325 1.75 -3.20 -13.32
N GLY A 326 2.42 -2.12 -12.89
CA GLY A 326 2.67 -1.80 -11.47
C GLY A 326 3.80 -2.63 -10.82
N GLY A 327 4.62 -3.29 -11.64
CA GLY A 327 5.88 -3.87 -11.20
C GLY A 327 5.74 -5.06 -10.24
N PRO A 328 6.85 -5.46 -9.59
CA PRO A 328 6.89 -6.68 -8.80
C PRO A 328 5.95 -6.63 -7.60
N TRP A 329 5.78 -5.48 -6.96
CA TRP A 329 4.91 -5.35 -5.81
C TRP A 329 3.43 -5.45 -6.17
N HIS A 330 2.98 -4.85 -7.29
CA HIS A 330 1.63 -5.07 -7.78
C HIS A 330 1.38 -6.53 -8.15
N ARG A 331 2.36 -7.22 -8.79
CA ARG A 331 2.25 -8.65 -9.07
C ARG A 331 2.14 -9.52 -7.81
N ARG A 332 2.87 -9.17 -6.73
CA ARG A 332 2.83 -9.88 -5.44
C ARG A 332 1.50 -9.67 -4.71
N LEU A 333 1.01 -8.43 -4.66
CA LEU A 333 -0.15 -8.03 -3.85
C LEU A 333 -1.49 -8.16 -4.60
N GLY A 334 -1.46 -8.11 -5.93
CA GLY A 334 -2.63 -8.14 -6.79
C GLY A 334 -3.60 -6.99 -6.48
N PRO A 335 -4.91 -7.26 -6.36
CA PRO A 335 -5.93 -6.21 -6.23
C PRO A 335 -5.87 -5.42 -4.91
N ALA A 336 -5.03 -5.83 -3.96
CA ALA A 336 -4.81 -5.07 -2.73
C ALA A 336 -3.91 -3.84 -2.95
N HIS A 337 -3.12 -3.84 -4.02
CA HIS A 337 -2.22 -2.74 -4.39
C HIS A 337 -2.83 -1.90 -5.51
N ALA A 338 -2.59 -0.59 -5.47
CA ALA A 338 -3.10 0.33 -6.48
C ALA A 338 -2.51 0.00 -7.87
N THR A 339 -3.27 0.30 -8.93
CA THR A 339 -2.74 0.30 -10.30
C THR A 339 -1.99 1.61 -10.57
N PRO A 340 -1.08 1.65 -11.56
CA PRO A 340 -0.43 2.89 -11.98
C PRO A 340 -1.42 4.04 -12.28
N GLU A 341 -2.55 3.73 -12.90
CA GLU A 341 -3.61 4.70 -13.17
C GLU A 341 -4.23 5.24 -11.88
N GLN A 342 -4.53 4.37 -10.91
CA GLN A 342 -5.10 4.78 -9.63
C GLN A 342 -4.13 5.65 -8.83
N MET A 343 -2.83 5.34 -8.88
CA MET A 343 -1.79 6.15 -8.24
C MET A 343 -1.75 7.57 -8.81
N LEU A 344 -1.79 7.72 -10.14
CA LEU A 344 -1.85 9.05 -10.78
C LEU A 344 -3.13 9.82 -10.43
N GLN A 345 -4.27 9.12 -10.34
CA GLN A 345 -5.53 9.73 -9.94
C GLN A 345 -5.49 10.23 -8.48
N ASP A 346 -4.91 9.44 -7.56
CA ASP A 346 -4.69 9.87 -6.17
C ASP A 346 -3.78 11.09 -6.09
N GLU A 347 -2.77 11.18 -6.95
CA GLU A 347 -1.88 12.34 -7.02
C GLU A 347 -2.59 13.60 -7.54
N VAL A 348 -3.51 13.47 -8.49
CA VAL A 348 -4.37 14.58 -8.95
C VAL A 348 -5.32 15.03 -7.84
N LEU A 349 -5.96 14.09 -7.15
CA LEU A 349 -6.84 14.38 -6.00
C LEU A 349 -6.07 15.09 -4.88
N ALA A 350 -4.87 14.60 -4.55
CA ALA A 350 -3.99 15.22 -3.56
C ALA A 350 -3.53 16.61 -3.99
N ALA A 351 -3.17 16.83 -5.26
CA ALA A 351 -2.75 18.14 -5.75
C ALA A 351 -3.89 19.18 -5.67
N ALA A 352 -5.13 18.76 -5.98
CA ALA A 352 -6.31 19.62 -5.83
C ALA A 352 -6.60 19.97 -4.36
N MET A 353 -6.64 18.96 -3.48
CA MET A 353 -6.89 19.15 -2.05
C MET A 353 -5.83 20.01 -1.37
N MET A 354 -4.55 19.76 -1.67
CA MET A 354 -3.41 20.43 -1.04
C MET A 354 -3.03 21.76 -1.71
N ARG A 355 -3.75 22.16 -2.76
CA ARG A 355 -3.56 23.38 -3.55
C ARG A 355 -2.17 23.49 -4.20
N ARG A 356 -1.81 22.51 -5.01
CA ARG A 356 -0.51 22.34 -5.66
C ARG A 356 -0.60 22.51 -7.20
N PRO A 357 -0.63 23.75 -7.73
CA PRO A 357 -0.83 24.02 -9.16
C PRO A 357 0.28 23.51 -10.08
N ARG A 358 1.55 23.59 -9.67
CA ARG A 358 2.66 23.06 -10.48
C ARG A 358 2.54 21.56 -10.62
N ARG A 359 2.27 20.87 -9.51
CA ARG A 359 2.04 19.43 -9.50
C ARG A 359 0.85 19.01 -10.34
N LEU A 360 -0.29 19.70 -10.19
CA LEU A 360 -1.47 19.41 -10.99
C LEU A 360 -1.20 19.60 -12.49
N ARG A 361 -0.53 20.68 -12.87
CA ARG A 361 -0.16 20.94 -14.26
C ARG A 361 0.71 19.81 -14.83
N LEU A 362 1.76 19.42 -14.10
CA LEU A 362 2.64 18.32 -14.50
C LEU A 362 1.85 17.01 -14.69
N LEU A 363 0.96 16.67 -13.75
CA LEU A 363 0.14 15.47 -13.84
C LEU A 363 -0.76 15.48 -15.10
N ILE A 364 -1.39 16.62 -15.41
CA ILE A 364 -2.22 16.78 -16.62
C ILE A 364 -1.37 16.66 -17.89
N GLU A 365 -0.20 17.31 -17.94
CA GLU A 365 0.73 17.27 -19.09
C GLU A 365 1.21 15.83 -19.38
N HIS A 366 1.36 15.01 -18.34
CA HIS A 366 1.71 13.59 -18.46
C HIS A 366 0.50 12.65 -18.61
N GLY A 367 -0.71 13.19 -18.77
CA GLY A 367 -1.92 12.43 -19.11
C GLY A 367 -2.59 11.72 -17.94
N ALA A 368 -2.39 12.19 -16.70
CA ALA A 368 -3.10 11.66 -15.54
C ALA A 368 -4.62 11.84 -15.69
N GLY A 369 -5.39 10.80 -15.35
CA GLY A 369 -6.84 10.85 -15.41
C GLY A 369 -7.43 11.81 -14.38
N VAL A 370 -8.09 12.87 -14.83
CA VAL A 370 -8.66 13.93 -13.96
C VAL A 370 -10.07 13.62 -13.43
N ASN A 371 -10.67 12.51 -13.87
CA ASN A 371 -12.06 12.13 -13.55
C ASN A 371 -12.17 10.84 -12.72
N GLY A 372 -11.05 10.13 -12.50
CA GLY A 372 -11.08 8.85 -11.81
C GLY A 372 -11.10 9.01 -10.28
N PRO A 373 -11.70 8.05 -9.56
CA PRO A 373 -11.77 8.09 -8.10
C PRO A 373 -10.46 7.67 -7.41
N GLY A 374 -9.42 7.33 -8.17
CA GLY A 374 -8.16 6.79 -7.65
C GLY A 374 -8.37 5.49 -6.88
N THR A 375 -7.75 5.40 -5.71
CA THR A 375 -7.95 4.27 -4.79
C THR A 375 -9.22 4.41 -3.94
N GLY A 376 -9.91 5.56 -4.02
CA GLY A 376 -11.02 5.88 -3.13
C GLY A 376 -10.57 6.18 -1.70
N HIS A 377 -9.42 6.84 -1.54
CA HIS A 377 -8.89 7.18 -0.23
C HIS A 377 -9.92 7.99 0.61
N PRO A 378 -10.19 7.61 1.88
CA PRO A 378 -11.26 8.20 2.68
C PRO A 378 -11.17 9.72 2.84
N ILE A 379 -9.95 10.27 2.84
CA ILE A 379 -9.71 11.72 2.99
C ILE A 379 -10.40 12.56 1.90
N PHE A 380 -10.58 12.00 0.70
CA PHE A 380 -11.24 12.70 -0.41
C PHE A 380 -12.76 12.67 -0.28
N GLU A 381 -13.32 11.84 0.61
CA GLU A 381 -14.76 11.68 0.84
C GLU A 381 -15.58 11.44 -0.45
N GLY A 382 -14.97 10.76 -1.42
CA GLY A 382 -15.60 10.46 -2.71
C GLY A 382 -15.74 11.65 -3.66
N ARG A 383 -15.12 12.79 -3.36
CA ARG A 383 -15.14 13.99 -4.21
C ARG A 383 -14.23 13.85 -5.42
N THR A 384 -14.61 14.52 -6.50
CA THR A 384 -13.79 14.74 -7.69
C THR A 384 -12.67 15.76 -7.42
N PRO A 385 -11.60 15.77 -8.23
CA PRO A 385 -10.57 16.81 -8.13
C PRO A 385 -11.13 18.24 -8.24
N TYR A 386 -12.15 18.45 -9.09
CA TYR A 386 -12.75 19.76 -9.28
C TYR A 386 -13.51 20.24 -8.05
N GLU A 387 -14.30 19.36 -7.42
CA GLU A 387 -14.97 19.69 -6.16
C GLU A 387 -13.97 20.00 -5.05
N LEU A 388 -12.87 19.25 -4.96
CA LEU A 388 -11.78 19.53 -4.01
C LEU A 388 -11.13 20.90 -4.26
N ALA A 389 -10.87 21.26 -5.52
CA ALA A 389 -10.33 22.57 -5.89
C ALA A 389 -11.28 23.72 -5.53
N VAL A 390 -12.57 23.57 -5.81
CA VAL A 390 -13.60 24.57 -5.49
C VAL A 390 -13.78 24.74 -3.99
N LEU A 391 -13.90 23.63 -3.23
CA LEU A 391 -14.01 23.67 -1.76
C LEU A 391 -12.75 24.25 -1.10
N GLY A 392 -11.58 23.96 -1.67
CA GLY A 392 -10.30 24.53 -1.26
C GLY A 392 -10.14 26.02 -1.61
N GLY A 393 -11.07 26.59 -2.39
CA GLY A 393 -11.08 28.01 -2.80
C GLY A 393 -10.13 28.36 -3.95
N SER A 394 -9.64 27.37 -4.71
CA SER A 394 -8.65 27.60 -5.77
C SER A 394 -9.28 27.66 -7.16
N THR A 395 -9.55 28.88 -7.63
CA THR A 395 -10.08 29.13 -8.98
C THR A 395 -9.09 28.74 -10.09
N GLU A 396 -7.78 28.87 -9.84
CA GLU A 396 -6.73 28.44 -10.76
C GLU A 396 -6.81 26.93 -11.03
N LEU A 397 -6.84 26.12 -9.96
CA LEU A 397 -6.90 24.65 -10.09
C LEU A 397 -8.22 24.20 -10.71
N ALA A 398 -9.33 24.82 -10.32
CA ALA A 398 -10.64 24.55 -10.93
C ALA A 398 -10.62 24.86 -12.44
N GLY A 399 -9.97 25.95 -12.85
CA GLY A 399 -9.75 26.30 -14.26
C GLY A 399 -8.93 25.24 -15.00
N MET A 400 -7.77 24.84 -14.46
CA MET A 400 -6.94 23.78 -15.04
C MET A 400 -7.70 22.47 -15.23
N LEU A 401 -8.50 22.08 -14.22
CA LEU A 401 -9.30 20.86 -14.25
C LEU A 401 -10.45 20.96 -15.27
N ALA A 402 -11.11 22.12 -15.37
CA ALA A 402 -12.17 22.34 -16.35
C ALA A 402 -11.62 22.28 -17.78
N GLU A 403 -10.46 22.90 -18.04
CA GLU A 403 -9.77 22.85 -19.33
C GLU A 403 -9.33 21.44 -19.70
N ALA A 404 -8.91 20.64 -18.71
CA ALA A 404 -8.56 19.23 -18.88
C ALA A 404 -9.78 18.31 -19.07
N GLY A 405 -11.01 18.84 -19.09
CA GLY A 405 -12.23 18.08 -19.38
C GLY A 405 -12.79 17.32 -18.18
N VAL A 406 -12.66 17.84 -16.96
CA VAL A 406 -13.35 17.26 -15.80
C VAL A 406 -14.87 17.32 -15.98
N ARG A 407 -15.54 16.19 -15.73
CA ARG A 407 -17.00 16.14 -15.66
C ARG A 407 -17.44 16.90 -14.42
N VAL A 408 -17.99 18.09 -14.63
CA VAL A 408 -18.63 18.86 -13.58
C VAL A 408 -19.95 18.16 -13.26
N SER A 409 -20.05 17.49 -12.12
CA SER A 409 -21.34 17.11 -11.57
C SER A 409 -22.03 18.38 -11.06
N PRO A 410 -23.27 18.67 -11.49
CA PRO A 410 -24.01 19.87 -11.09
C PRO A 410 -24.42 19.87 -9.61
#